data_AF-A0A4S2SS98-F1
#
_entry.id   AF-A0A4S2SS98-F1
#
_cell.length_a   1.000
_cell.length_b   1.000
_cell.length_c   1.000
_cell.angle_alpha   90.00
_cell.angle_beta   90.00
_cell.angle_gamma   90.00
#
_symmetry.space_group_name_H-M   'P 1'
#
loop_
_entity.id
_entity.type
_entity.pdbx_description
1 polymer ?
#
loop_
_entity_poly.entity_id
_entity_poly.type
_entity_poly.pdbx_seq_one_letter_code
_entity_poly.pdbx_strand_id
1 'polypeptide(L)'
;MRTPTSTVSRTARPFLLAVAAACLAAGAVQPAQAASVSTWDKVAQCEAGGNWSINTGNGYYGGLQFSLSTWKAYGGGQYATYPYQATKQQQILIGEKVLAGQGQGAWPTCGPKAGLGSDHADPYPAPAKTPSTAGVYRSAGSTFYISNTSGGLGGYAGFGTEGDTPLTGDWNGDGKDTFAVYRPSDQTFYLTNDNNTVAVARKLGNPDDIPLVGDWDGNGTDTIGIYRPSDQTFYLTNDNNTVTITRRMGIDGDKPITGDWNGDGKDTIGIYRPDDTTFYLSDSNATASVDHTVKFGNPGDIPIKGDWNGDGTDKVGVYRPAESDFFGAAKDSNTLIYQARFGNPGDTPITGAW
;
A
#
# COMPACT_ATOMS: atom_id res chain seq x y z
N MET A 1 76.29 -50.33 19.85
CA MET A 1 76.28 -50.06 18.39
C MET A 1 74.87 -49.66 17.99
N ARG A 2 74.76 -48.74 17.03
CA ARG A 2 73.62 -47.82 16.77
C ARG A 2 72.48 -48.44 15.94
N THR A 3 71.29 -47.81 16.10
CA THR A 3 70.12 -47.66 15.18
C THR A 3 69.17 -48.84 14.93
N PRO A 4 67.89 -48.63 14.53
CA PRO A 4 67.08 -47.39 14.55
C PRO A 4 65.61 -47.54 15.04
N THR A 5 65.05 -46.42 15.49
CA THR A 5 63.65 -46.17 15.86
C THR A 5 62.82 -45.82 14.61
N SER A 6 61.61 -46.38 14.47
CA SER A 6 60.70 -46.15 13.34
C SER A 6 59.85 -44.88 13.52
N THR A 7 59.90 -43.98 12.54
CA THR A 7 59.13 -42.73 12.49
C THR A 7 57.84 -42.93 11.67
N VAL A 8 56.71 -42.49 12.24
CA VAL A 8 55.38 -42.47 11.61
C VAL A 8 55.27 -41.30 10.62
N SER A 9 54.84 -41.57 9.39
CA SER A 9 54.56 -40.57 8.35
C SER A 9 53.06 -40.24 8.31
N ARG A 10 52.72 -38.97 8.53
CA ARG A 10 51.41 -38.36 8.26
C ARG A 10 51.40 -37.85 6.82
N THR A 11 50.50 -38.36 5.99
CA THR A 11 50.24 -37.81 4.65
C THR A 11 49.11 -36.79 4.69
N ALA A 12 49.44 -35.54 4.39
CA ALA A 12 48.49 -34.46 4.13
C ALA A 12 47.90 -34.61 2.72
N ARG A 13 46.58 -34.43 2.57
CA ARG A 13 45.90 -34.32 1.27
C ARG A 13 45.61 -32.84 0.95
N PRO A 14 45.80 -32.40 -0.30
CA PRO A 14 45.83 -30.99 -0.66
C PRO A 14 44.43 -30.36 -0.72
N PHE A 15 44.38 -29.09 -0.34
CA PHE A 15 43.28 -28.14 -0.59
C PHE A 15 43.15 -27.88 -2.09
N LEU A 16 41.96 -28.09 -2.66
CA LEU A 16 41.55 -27.57 -3.96
C LEU A 16 40.65 -26.35 -3.71
N LEU A 17 41.14 -25.15 -4.06
CA LEU A 17 40.31 -23.96 -4.23
C LEU A 17 39.46 -24.14 -5.50
N ALA A 18 38.15 -24.26 -5.35
CA ALA A 18 37.21 -24.06 -6.45
C ALA A 18 36.76 -22.59 -6.43
N VAL A 19 37.19 -21.82 -7.44
CA VAL A 19 36.64 -20.49 -7.72
C VAL A 19 35.26 -20.70 -8.35
N ALA A 20 34.20 -20.50 -7.57
CA ALA A 20 32.83 -20.49 -8.09
C ALA A 20 32.58 -19.15 -8.80
N ALA A 21 32.35 -19.20 -10.11
CA ALA A 21 31.85 -18.08 -10.88
C ALA A 21 30.45 -17.70 -10.38
N ALA A 22 30.31 -16.48 -9.85
CA ALA A 22 29.02 -15.91 -9.51
C ALA A 22 28.29 -15.49 -10.80
N CYS A 23 27.47 -16.38 -11.34
CA CYS A 23 26.44 -16.00 -12.29
C CYS A 23 25.42 -15.13 -11.54
N LEU A 24 25.34 -13.85 -11.89
CA LEU A 24 24.22 -12.97 -11.56
C LEU A 24 22.98 -13.49 -12.32
N ALA A 25 22.30 -14.47 -11.73
CA ALA A 25 20.92 -14.75 -12.09
C ALA A 25 20.09 -13.57 -11.59
N ALA A 26 19.43 -12.88 -12.51
CA ALA A 26 18.35 -11.96 -12.19
C ALA A 26 17.35 -12.72 -11.30
N GLY A 27 17.30 -12.34 -10.02
CA GLY A 27 16.35 -12.92 -9.08
C GLY A 27 14.95 -12.59 -9.57
N ALA A 28 14.20 -13.61 -9.98
CA ALA A 28 12.76 -13.50 -10.09
C ALA A 28 12.24 -12.95 -8.76
N VAL A 29 11.45 -11.88 -8.81
CA VAL A 29 10.69 -11.40 -7.66
C VAL A 29 9.90 -12.60 -7.15
N GLN A 30 10.31 -13.17 -6.02
CA GLN A 30 9.56 -14.27 -5.41
C GLN A 30 8.18 -13.70 -5.06
N PRO A 31 7.08 -14.38 -5.40
CA PRO A 31 5.76 -13.93 -4.98
C PRO A 31 5.75 -13.84 -3.45
N ALA A 32 5.08 -12.82 -2.93
CA ALA A 32 4.88 -12.62 -1.49
C ALA A 32 4.49 -13.97 -0.85
N GLN A 33 5.29 -14.44 0.10
CA GLN A 33 5.10 -15.73 0.75
C GLN A 33 4.06 -15.54 1.87
N ALA A 34 2.79 -15.64 1.51
CA ALA A 34 1.67 -15.62 2.45
C ALA A 34 0.99 -16.99 2.52
N ALA A 35 0.50 -17.43 3.68
CA ALA A 35 -0.17 -18.72 3.78
C ALA A 35 -1.53 -18.64 4.47
N SER A 36 -2.49 -19.43 3.99
CA SER A 36 -3.85 -19.44 4.55
C SER A 36 -3.84 -19.81 6.03
N VAL A 37 -4.87 -19.37 6.77
CA VAL A 37 -5.08 -19.79 8.17
C VAL A 37 -5.11 -21.32 8.29
N SER A 38 -5.63 -22.02 7.29
CA SER A 38 -5.67 -23.48 7.26
C SER A 38 -4.29 -24.12 7.20
N THR A 39 -3.34 -23.48 6.50
CA THR A 39 -1.94 -23.92 6.45
C THR A 39 -1.23 -23.61 7.77
N TRP A 40 -1.47 -22.44 8.36
CA TRP A 40 -0.98 -22.14 9.70
C TRP A 40 -1.53 -23.05 10.79
N ASP A 41 -2.78 -23.49 10.68
CA ASP A 41 -3.35 -24.49 11.58
C ASP A 41 -2.62 -25.82 11.48
N LYS A 42 -2.19 -26.24 10.29
CA LYS A 42 -1.36 -27.45 10.12
C LYS A 42 0.03 -27.27 10.73
N VAL A 43 0.63 -26.09 10.60
CA VAL A 43 1.91 -25.77 11.27
C VAL A 43 1.70 -25.87 12.79
N ALA A 44 0.70 -25.20 13.34
CA ALA A 44 0.42 -25.23 14.78
C ALA A 44 0.04 -26.63 15.29
N GLN A 45 -0.64 -27.43 14.48
CA GLN A 45 -0.95 -28.83 14.80
C GLN A 45 0.33 -29.67 14.92
N CYS A 46 1.30 -29.42 14.06
CA CYS A 46 2.58 -30.11 14.04
C CYS A 46 3.52 -29.63 15.17
N GLU A 47 3.58 -28.32 15.41
CA GLU A 47 4.48 -27.68 16.37
C GLU A 47 3.98 -27.77 17.83
N ALA A 48 2.68 -27.58 18.03
CA ALA A 48 2.08 -27.40 19.36
C ALA A 48 0.86 -28.30 19.61
N GLY A 49 0.59 -29.28 18.75
CA GLY A 49 -0.62 -30.10 18.84
C GLY A 49 -1.92 -29.29 18.64
N GLY A 50 -1.83 -28.10 18.05
CA GLY A 50 -2.95 -27.18 17.84
C GLY A 50 -3.22 -26.24 19.02
N ASN A 51 -2.42 -26.31 20.08
CA ASN A 51 -2.59 -25.44 21.25
C ASN A 51 -1.90 -24.09 21.06
N TRP A 52 -2.67 -23.07 20.68
CA TRP A 52 -2.19 -21.71 20.46
C TRP A 52 -1.70 -20.97 21.71
N SER A 53 -2.04 -21.46 22.90
CA SER A 53 -1.63 -20.87 24.18
C SER A 53 -0.59 -21.72 24.91
N ILE A 54 0.07 -22.65 24.22
CA ILE A 54 1.03 -23.55 24.85
C ILE A 54 2.28 -22.81 25.38
N ASN A 55 2.69 -23.19 26.59
CA ASN A 55 3.95 -22.82 27.19
C ASN A 55 4.41 -23.97 28.11
N THR A 56 5.28 -24.83 27.59
CA THR A 56 5.80 -26.01 28.33
C THR A 56 7.11 -25.72 29.06
N GLY A 57 7.67 -24.51 28.93
CA GLY A 57 8.99 -24.18 29.45
C GLY A 57 10.16 -24.68 28.58
N ASN A 58 9.91 -25.12 27.34
CA ASN A 58 10.93 -25.57 26.39
C ASN A 58 11.70 -24.43 25.66
N GLY A 59 11.39 -23.17 25.98
CA GLY A 59 11.98 -21.98 25.34
C GLY A 59 11.25 -21.48 24.09
N TYR A 60 10.19 -22.17 23.67
CA TYR A 60 9.31 -21.79 22.56
C TYR A 60 7.88 -21.59 23.05
N TYR A 61 7.15 -20.70 22.38
CA TYR A 61 5.86 -20.21 22.89
C TYR A 61 4.79 -20.17 21.81
N GLY A 62 3.55 -20.45 22.23
CA GLY A 62 2.36 -20.33 21.39
C GLY A 62 2.25 -21.44 20.33
N GLY A 63 1.21 -21.32 19.51
CA GLY A 63 0.85 -22.36 18.54
C GLY A 63 1.92 -22.60 17.48
N LEU A 64 2.64 -21.56 17.09
CA LEU A 64 3.71 -21.63 16.09
C LEU A 64 5.10 -21.85 16.69
N GLN A 65 5.20 -22.09 18.01
CA GLN A 65 6.46 -22.33 18.71
C GLN A 65 7.53 -21.27 18.40
N PHE A 66 7.21 -19.98 18.57
CA PHE A 66 8.19 -18.91 18.39
C PHE A 66 9.22 -18.90 19.53
N SER A 67 10.47 -18.59 19.21
CA SER A 67 11.41 -18.08 20.22
C SER A 67 11.00 -16.65 20.63
N LEU A 68 11.29 -16.24 21.87
CA LEU A 68 10.97 -14.87 22.32
C LEU A 68 11.74 -13.81 21.53
N SER A 69 12.96 -14.11 21.10
CA SER A 69 13.77 -13.19 20.28
C SER A 69 13.17 -12.99 18.91
N THR A 70 12.77 -14.06 18.21
CA THR A 70 12.09 -13.97 16.91
C THR A 70 10.77 -13.21 17.03
N TRP A 71 9.95 -13.54 18.05
CA TRP A 71 8.69 -12.84 18.31
C TRP A 71 8.88 -11.32 18.40
N LYS A 72 9.86 -10.87 19.19
CA LYS A 72 10.15 -9.44 19.35
C LYS A 72 10.74 -8.82 18.09
N ALA A 73 11.66 -9.52 17.42
CA ALA A 73 12.34 -9.01 16.22
C ALA A 73 11.35 -8.75 15.07
N TYR A 74 10.30 -9.56 14.93
CA TYR A 74 9.27 -9.40 13.90
C TYR A 74 8.07 -8.56 14.38
N GLY A 75 8.18 -7.91 15.54
CA GLY A 75 7.22 -6.93 16.02
C GLY A 75 6.05 -7.50 16.83
N GLY A 76 6.08 -8.77 17.26
CA GLY A 76 5.04 -9.38 18.07
C GLY A 76 4.87 -8.74 19.45
N GLY A 77 5.88 -8.02 19.93
CA GLY A 77 5.85 -7.26 21.19
C GLY A 77 4.73 -6.21 21.26
N GLN A 78 4.20 -5.77 20.12
CA GLN A 78 3.06 -4.85 20.06
C GLN A 78 1.73 -5.53 20.51
N TYR A 79 1.63 -6.84 20.32
CA TYR A 79 0.42 -7.61 20.64
C TYR A 79 0.49 -8.19 22.05
N ALA A 80 1.63 -8.79 22.40
CA ALA A 80 1.86 -9.36 23.71
C ALA A 80 3.34 -9.50 24.02
N THR A 81 3.67 -9.56 25.32
CA THR A 81 5.05 -9.79 25.77
C THR A 81 5.56 -11.15 25.31
N TYR A 82 4.72 -12.18 25.34
CA TYR A 82 5.02 -13.53 24.86
C TYR A 82 3.99 -14.03 23.83
N PRO A 83 4.39 -14.88 22.87
CA PRO A 83 3.48 -15.43 21.85
C PRO A 83 2.24 -16.13 22.41
N TYR A 84 2.38 -16.94 23.47
CA TYR A 84 1.25 -17.70 24.05
C TYR A 84 0.16 -16.82 24.67
N GLN A 85 0.45 -15.53 24.89
CA GLN A 85 -0.49 -14.52 25.38
C GLN A 85 -1.21 -13.79 24.24
N ALA A 86 -0.71 -13.89 23.01
CA ALA A 86 -1.33 -13.31 21.83
C ALA A 86 -2.38 -14.25 21.24
N THR A 87 -3.38 -13.67 20.59
CA THR A 87 -4.42 -14.44 19.88
C THR A 87 -3.81 -15.24 18.72
N LYS A 88 -4.52 -16.29 18.26
CA LYS A 88 -4.16 -17.04 17.05
C LYS A 88 -3.89 -16.12 15.86
N GLN A 89 -4.76 -15.13 15.64
CA GLN A 89 -4.60 -14.17 14.55
C GLN A 89 -3.30 -13.38 14.66
N GLN A 90 -3.02 -12.81 15.84
CA GLN A 90 -1.78 -12.07 16.07
C GLN A 90 -0.54 -12.94 15.90
N GLN A 91 -0.59 -14.21 16.33
CA GLN A 91 0.52 -15.15 16.11
C GLN A 91 0.74 -15.44 14.62
N ILE A 92 -0.34 -15.64 13.85
CA ILE A 92 -0.27 -15.84 12.40
C ILE A 92 0.27 -14.59 11.70
N LEU A 93 -0.17 -13.39 12.07
CA LEU A 93 0.35 -12.14 11.49
C LEU A 93 1.86 -11.98 11.68
N ILE A 94 2.41 -12.41 12.82
CA ILE A 94 3.86 -12.46 13.03
C ILE A 94 4.50 -13.62 12.26
N GLY A 95 3.80 -14.76 12.16
CA GLY A 95 4.22 -15.91 11.37
C GLY A 95 4.43 -15.57 9.90
N GLU A 96 3.52 -14.83 9.30
CA GLU A 96 3.59 -14.31 7.93
C GLU A 96 4.84 -13.45 7.71
N LYS A 97 5.16 -12.55 8.65
CA LYS A 97 6.39 -11.73 8.56
C LYS A 97 7.65 -12.57 8.64
N VAL A 98 7.66 -13.61 9.48
CA VAL A 98 8.78 -14.56 9.57
C VAL A 98 8.88 -15.39 8.29
N LEU A 99 7.76 -15.84 7.73
CA LEU A 99 7.70 -16.57 6.46
C LEU A 99 8.24 -15.73 5.30
N ALA A 100 7.85 -14.46 5.21
CA ALA A 100 8.37 -13.55 4.19
C ALA A 100 9.88 -13.30 4.34
N GLY A 101 10.39 -13.19 5.57
CA GLY A 101 11.80 -12.89 5.82
C GLY A 101 12.75 -14.09 5.78
N GLN A 102 12.29 -15.28 6.18
CA GLN A 102 13.12 -16.48 6.37
C GLN A 102 12.67 -17.67 5.49
N GLY A 103 11.54 -17.53 4.81
CA GLY A 103 10.88 -18.64 4.11
C GLY A 103 10.33 -19.69 5.08
N GLN A 104 9.78 -20.76 4.51
CA GLN A 104 9.26 -21.90 5.28
C GLN A 104 10.31 -22.60 6.17
N GLY A 105 11.61 -22.31 5.95
CA GLY A 105 12.71 -22.85 6.75
C GLY A 105 12.72 -22.40 8.22
N ALA A 106 11.96 -21.36 8.57
CA ALA A 106 11.72 -20.99 9.97
C ALA A 106 10.97 -22.09 10.76
N TRP A 107 10.23 -22.96 10.05
CA TRP A 107 9.61 -24.18 10.59
C TRP A 107 10.13 -25.40 9.80
N PRO A 108 11.37 -25.87 10.05
CA PRO A 108 12.09 -26.76 9.14
C PRO A 108 11.38 -28.09 8.83
N THR A 109 10.62 -28.61 9.79
CA THR A 109 9.87 -29.87 9.66
C THR A 109 8.40 -29.61 9.38
N CYS A 110 7.76 -28.72 10.16
CA CYS A 110 6.33 -28.51 10.11
C CYS A 110 5.89 -27.58 8.96
N GLY A 111 6.74 -26.64 8.52
CA GLY A 111 6.48 -25.77 7.37
C GLY A 111 6.29 -26.56 6.07
N PRO A 112 7.28 -27.35 5.62
CA PRO A 112 7.13 -28.19 4.44
C PRO A 112 5.97 -29.20 4.56
N LYS A 113 5.77 -29.79 5.74
CA LYS A 113 4.67 -30.75 5.99
C LYS A 113 3.30 -30.09 5.88
N ALA A 114 3.18 -28.82 6.25
CA ALA A 114 1.94 -28.05 6.14
C ALA A 114 1.68 -27.55 4.71
N GLY A 115 2.70 -27.53 3.84
CA GLY A 115 2.65 -26.88 2.53
C GLY A 115 2.94 -25.37 2.58
N LEU A 116 3.62 -24.91 3.64
CA LEU A 116 3.77 -23.48 3.96
C LEU A 116 4.46 -22.67 2.86
N GLY A 117 5.50 -23.20 2.22
CA GLY A 117 6.20 -22.49 1.14
C GLY A 117 5.54 -22.56 -0.24
N SER A 118 4.40 -23.25 -0.36
CA SER A 118 3.65 -23.39 -1.61
C SER A 118 2.24 -22.81 -1.52
N ASP A 119 1.78 -22.51 -0.30
CA ASP A 119 0.58 -21.73 -0.10
C ASP A 119 0.95 -20.26 -0.28
N HIS A 120 0.11 -19.54 -1.02
CA HIS A 120 0.25 -18.12 -1.35
C HIS A 120 -1.04 -17.35 -1.03
N ALA A 121 -1.95 -17.96 -0.25
CA ALA A 121 -3.19 -17.34 0.16
C ALA A 121 -2.98 -16.44 1.38
N ASP A 122 -3.56 -15.24 1.35
CA ASP A 122 -3.62 -14.36 2.51
C ASP A 122 -4.40 -15.05 3.65
N PRO A 123 -3.85 -15.18 4.88
CA PRO A 123 -4.58 -15.76 6.01
C PRO A 123 -5.76 -14.90 6.46
N TYR A 124 -5.66 -13.58 6.35
CA TYR A 124 -6.70 -12.66 6.76
C TYR A 124 -6.92 -11.67 5.63
N PRO A 125 -7.48 -12.16 4.49
CA PRO A 125 -7.79 -11.27 3.39
C PRO A 125 -8.67 -10.17 3.96
N ALA A 126 -8.24 -8.92 3.75
CA ALA A 126 -9.14 -7.81 3.94
C ALA A 126 -10.45 -8.15 3.20
N PRO A 127 -11.62 -7.72 3.70
CA PRO A 127 -12.82 -7.75 2.88
C PRO A 127 -12.46 -7.20 1.50
N ALA A 128 -12.88 -7.89 0.43
CA ALA A 128 -12.57 -7.45 -0.93
C ALA A 128 -12.87 -5.96 -1.03
N LYS A 129 -11.83 -5.14 -1.27
CA LYS A 129 -12.01 -3.69 -1.32
C LYS A 129 -13.04 -3.40 -2.40
N THR A 130 -13.97 -2.51 -2.12
CA THR A 130 -14.91 -2.05 -3.15
C THR A 130 -14.07 -1.36 -4.23
N PRO A 131 -14.14 -1.79 -5.50
CA PRO A 131 -13.38 -1.15 -6.55
C PRO A 131 -13.70 0.34 -6.62
N SER A 132 -12.68 1.17 -6.87
CA SER A 132 -12.89 2.59 -7.08
C SER A 132 -13.74 2.82 -8.33
N THR A 133 -14.69 3.75 -8.25
CA THR A 133 -15.54 4.13 -9.37
C THR A 133 -15.45 5.63 -9.61
N ALA A 134 -15.97 6.06 -10.77
CA ALA A 134 -15.97 7.47 -11.15
C ALA A 134 -16.92 8.29 -10.26
N GLY A 135 -16.60 9.55 -10.10
CA GLY A 135 -17.51 10.58 -9.61
C GLY A 135 -17.11 11.92 -10.19
N VAL A 136 -17.96 12.92 -10.01
CA VAL A 136 -17.67 14.28 -10.41
C VAL A 136 -18.17 15.28 -9.38
N TYR A 137 -17.45 16.40 -9.26
CA TYR A 137 -17.92 17.57 -8.55
C TYR A 137 -18.35 18.64 -9.55
N ARG A 138 -19.60 19.08 -9.40
CA ARG A 138 -20.15 20.19 -10.15
C ARG A 138 -20.06 21.45 -9.30
N SER A 139 -19.14 22.33 -9.67
CA SER A 139 -18.94 23.61 -8.98
C SER A 139 -20.21 24.46 -8.98
N ALA A 140 -20.99 24.42 -10.07
CA ALA A 140 -22.32 25.00 -10.12
C ALA A 140 -23.27 24.26 -9.16
N GLY A 141 -23.48 24.82 -7.98
CA GLY A 141 -24.30 24.24 -6.91
C GLY A 141 -23.55 23.34 -5.94
N SER A 142 -22.21 23.30 -5.98
CA SER A 142 -21.35 22.61 -5.01
C SER A 142 -21.80 21.18 -4.70
N THR A 143 -22.04 20.41 -5.76
CA THR A 143 -22.65 19.07 -5.64
C THR A 143 -21.71 18.00 -6.18
N PHE A 144 -21.48 16.99 -5.35
CA PHE A 144 -20.82 15.74 -5.69
C PHE A 144 -21.84 14.78 -6.31
N TYR A 145 -21.46 14.11 -7.39
CA TYR A 145 -22.19 13.02 -8.01
C TYR A 145 -21.25 11.81 -8.07
N ILE A 146 -21.70 10.66 -7.63
CA ILE A 146 -20.92 9.42 -7.64
C ILE A 146 -21.57 8.38 -8.54
N SER A 147 -20.75 7.59 -9.23
CA SER A 147 -21.24 6.47 -10.01
C SER A 147 -21.41 5.23 -9.15
N ASN A 148 -22.26 4.31 -9.60
CA ASN A 148 -22.28 2.93 -9.12
C ASN A 148 -21.31 2.08 -9.95
N THR A 149 -21.09 0.83 -9.54
CA THR A 149 -20.19 -0.11 -10.23
C THR A 149 -20.57 -0.45 -11.67
N SER A 150 -21.81 -0.13 -12.10
CA SER A 150 -22.26 -0.27 -13.49
C SER A 150 -22.06 1.02 -14.33
N GLY A 151 -21.44 2.06 -13.75
CA GLY A 151 -21.20 3.35 -14.40
C GLY A 151 -22.41 4.31 -14.43
N GLY A 152 -23.55 3.91 -13.85
CA GLY A 152 -24.72 4.78 -13.70
C GLY A 152 -24.64 5.67 -12.46
N LEU A 153 -25.60 6.58 -12.25
CA LEU A 153 -25.67 7.39 -11.03
C LEU A 153 -25.88 6.50 -9.79
N GLY A 154 -24.95 6.55 -8.85
CA GLY A 154 -25.01 5.86 -7.55
C GLY A 154 -25.53 6.74 -6.42
N GLY A 155 -25.34 8.05 -6.52
CA GLY A 155 -25.76 9.01 -5.50
C GLY A 155 -25.26 10.42 -5.78
N TYR A 156 -25.73 11.39 -4.99
CA TYR A 156 -25.25 12.76 -5.02
C TYR A 156 -25.47 13.45 -3.67
N ALA A 157 -24.62 14.42 -3.33
CA ALA A 157 -24.80 15.28 -2.16
C ALA A 157 -24.18 16.66 -2.38
N GLY A 158 -24.78 17.69 -1.78
CA GLY A 158 -24.21 19.03 -1.74
C GLY A 158 -23.21 19.15 -0.59
N PHE A 159 -21.98 19.55 -0.88
CA PHE A 159 -20.95 19.75 0.13
C PHE A 159 -19.93 20.80 -0.35
N GLY A 160 -19.58 21.74 0.53
CA GLY A 160 -18.71 22.87 0.20
C GLY A 160 -19.44 24.07 -0.43
N THR A 161 -18.65 24.93 -1.05
CA THR A 161 -19.10 26.18 -1.70
C THR A 161 -18.49 26.35 -3.09
N GLU A 162 -19.01 27.28 -3.87
CA GLU A 162 -18.50 27.55 -5.22
C GLU A 162 -17.02 27.98 -5.18
N GLY A 163 -16.19 27.40 -6.05
CA GLY A 163 -14.75 27.63 -6.09
C GLY A 163 -13.91 26.71 -5.19
N ASP A 164 -14.56 25.86 -4.38
CA ASP A 164 -13.85 24.83 -3.63
C ASP A 164 -13.34 23.71 -4.55
N THR A 165 -12.16 23.15 -4.23
CA THR A 165 -11.57 21.99 -4.92
C THR A 165 -12.03 20.70 -4.26
N PRO A 166 -12.63 19.74 -5.00
CA PRO A 166 -13.15 18.50 -4.44
C PRO A 166 -12.03 17.49 -4.15
N LEU A 167 -12.24 16.69 -3.11
CA LEU A 167 -11.35 15.62 -2.66
C LEU A 167 -12.21 14.47 -2.14
N THR A 168 -11.65 13.27 -2.09
CA THR A 168 -12.31 12.07 -1.57
C THR A 168 -11.31 11.18 -0.85
N GLY A 169 -11.74 10.53 0.23
CA GLY A 169 -10.93 9.61 1.03
C GLY A 169 -11.70 9.02 2.21
N ASP A 170 -11.11 8.00 2.82
CA ASP A 170 -11.61 7.28 3.99
C ASP A 170 -11.08 7.89 5.29
N TRP A 171 -11.74 8.96 5.76
CA TRP A 171 -11.28 9.72 6.92
C TRP A 171 -11.48 9.01 8.26
N ASN A 172 -12.33 7.97 8.31
CA ASN A 172 -12.75 7.28 9.54
C ASN A 172 -12.30 5.81 9.60
N GLY A 173 -11.70 5.29 8.53
CA GLY A 173 -11.15 3.94 8.42
C GLY A 173 -12.19 2.85 8.28
N ASP A 174 -13.37 3.16 7.71
CA ASP A 174 -14.44 2.20 7.50
C ASP A 174 -14.39 1.50 6.14
N GLY A 175 -13.39 1.84 5.32
CA GLY A 175 -13.15 1.33 3.97
C GLY A 175 -13.97 2.02 2.90
N LYS A 176 -14.62 3.16 3.20
CA LYS A 176 -15.39 3.94 2.23
C LYS A 176 -14.91 5.38 2.13
N ASP A 177 -14.78 5.81 0.88
CA ASP A 177 -14.44 7.19 0.59
C ASP A 177 -15.66 8.10 0.76
N THR A 178 -15.42 9.21 1.44
CA THR A 178 -16.40 10.27 1.66
C THR A 178 -15.83 11.61 1.21
N PHE A 179 -16.70 12.60 1.07
CA PHE A 179 -16.35 13.85 0.42
C PHE A 179 -15.48 14.75 1.30
N ALA A 180 -14.68 15.57 0.64
CA ALA A 180 -14.00 16.69 1.23
C ALA A 180 -13.89 17.82 0.21
N VAL A 181 -13.66 19.02 0.72
CA VAL A 181 -13.33 20.18 -0.10
C VAL A 181 -12.15 20.93 0.49
N TYR A 182 -11.26 21.38 -0.38
CA TYR A 182 -10.26 22.40 -0.05
C TYR A 182 -10.75 23.75 -0.57
N ARG A 183 -10.83 24.74 0.32
CA ARG A 183 -11.21 26.11 -0.02
C ARG A 183 -9.97 26.96 -0.26
N PRO A 184 -9.65 27.33 -1.52
CA PRO A 184 -8.43 28.07 -1.80
C PRO A 184 -8.40 29.46 -1.17
N SER A 185 -9.56 30.09 -0.95
CA SER A 185 -9.65 31.46 -0.42
C SER A 185 -9.15 31.59 1.03
N ASP A 186 -9.28 30.54 1.83
CA ASP A 186 -8.85 30.52 3.24
C ASP A 186 -7.88 29.37 3.57
N GLN A 187 -7.50 28.56 2.57
CA GLN A 187 -6.58 27.42 2.68
C GLN A 187 -7.07 26.35 3.66
N THR A 188 -8.40 26.16 3.77
CA THR A 188 -9.01 25.23 4.73
C THR A 188 -9.60 24.02 4.02
N PHE A 189 -9.25 22.84 4.52
CA PHE A 189 -9.89 21.57 4.22
C PHE A 189 -11.12 21.41 5.10
N TYR A 190 -12.24 21.03 4.50
CA TYR A 190 -13.47 20.63 5.19
C TYR A 190 -13.75 19.18 4.80
N LEU A 191 -13.73 18.27 5.77
CA LEU A 191 -13.93 16.82 5.57
C LEU A 191 -15.27 16.40 6.16
N THR A 192 -15.92 15.40 5.58
CA THR A 192 -17.18 14.82 6.07
C THR A 192 -17.11 13.30 6.08
N ASN A 193 -17.71 12.67 7.10
CA ASN A 193 -17.82 11.21 7.19
C ASN A 193 -19.19 10.68 6.74
N ASP A 194 -20.12 11.57 6.42
CA ASP A 194 -21.51 11.24 6.07
C ASP A 194 -21.97 11.91 4.77
N ASN A 195 -21.05 12.51 4.02
CA ASN A 195 -21.28 13.28 2.80
C ASN A 195 -22.21 14.50 2.97
N ASN A 196 -22.35 15.02 4.19
CA ASN A 196 -23.30 16.08 4.50
C ASN A 196 -22.78 17.07 5.54
N THR A 197 -22.31 16.58 6.69
CA THR A 197 -21.88 17.39 7.83
C THR A 197 -20.36 17.47 7.92
N VAL A 198 -19.84 18.68 8.14
CA VAL A 198 -18.40 18.88 8.35
C VAL A 198 -17.97 18.21 9.65
N ALA A 199 -17.16 17.17 9.55
CA ALA A 199 -16.56 16.47 10.68
C ALA A 199 -15.26 17.13 11.12
N VAL A 200 -14.46 17.61 10.16
CA VAL A 200 -13.13 18.19 10.40
C VAL A 200 -12.95 19.44 9.54
N ALA A 201 -12.41 20.51 10.13
CA ALA A 201 -11.97 21.70 9.42
C ALA A 201 -10.52 22.02 9.79
N ARG A 202 -9.61 22.04 8.82
CA ARG A 202 -8.16 22.17 9.04
C ARG A 202 -7.51 23.07 8.01
N LYS A 203 -6.79 24.09 8.47
CA LYS A 203 -6.03 24.98 7.61
C LYS A 203 -4.67 24.37 7.33
N LEU A 204 -4.31 24.22 6.05
CA LEU A 204 -3.01 23.70 5.63
C LEU A 204 -2.64 24.30 4.27
N GLY A 205 -1.38 24.67 4.11
CA GLY A 205 -0.84 25.19 2.86
C GLY A 205 -0.95 26.71 2.71
N ASN A 206 -0.57 27.14 1.51
CA ASN A 206 -0.54 28.51 1.02
C ASN A 206 -1.48 28.64 -0.20
N PRO A 207 -1.75 29.88 -0.67
CA PRO A 207 -2.34 30.06 -1.99
C PRO A 207 -1.58 29.28 -3.07
N ASP A 208 -2.30 28.76 -4.06
CA ASP A 208 -1.80 27.96 -5.19
C ASP A 208 -1.25 26.57 -4.87
N ASP A 209 -1.19 26.18 -3.58
CA ASP A 209 -0.91 24.80 -3.21
C ASP A 209 -2.07 23.89 -3.66
N ILE A 210 -1.74 22.71 -4.20
CA ILE A 210 -2.68 21.70 -4.69
C ILE A 210 -2.98 20.72 -3.55
N PRO A 211 -4.26 20.52 -3.18
CA PRO A 211 -4.62 19.59 -2.10
C PRO A 211 -4.41 18.12 -2.50
N LEU A 212 -4.02 17.30 -1.53
CA LEU A 212 -3.78 15.85 -1.67
C LEU A 212 -4.44 15.09 -0.52
N VAL A 213 -4.65 13.79 -0.75
CA VAL A 213 -5.26 12.84 0.20
C VAL A 213 -4.53 11.51 0.12
N GLY A 214 -4.37 10.86 1.28
CA GLY A 214 -3.89 9.48 1.38
C GLY A 214 -3.59 9.02 2.81
N ASP A 215 -3.52 7.71 2.99
CA ASP A 215 -3.03 7.04 4.21
C ASP A 215 -1.49 6.91 4.17
N TRP A 216 -0.79 7.97 4.58
CA TRP A 216 0.67 8.04 4.45
C TRP A 216 1.43 7.10 5.39
N ASP A 217 0.80 6.63 6.47
CA ASP A 217 1.43 5.80 7.51
C ASP A 217 0.90 4.36 7.62
N GLY A 218 -0.16 4.03 6.88
CA GLY A 218 -0.71 2.70 6.74
C GLY A 218 -1.60 2.30 7.92
N ASN A 219 -2.27 3.27 8.53
CA ASN A 219 -3.14 3.04 9.68
C ASN A 219 -4.60 2.73 9.29
N GLY A 220 -4.92 2.80 8.00
CA GLY A 220 -6.24 2.59 7.43
C GLY A 220 -7.09 3.86 7.32
N THR A 221 -6.57 5.05 7.61
CA THR A 221 -7.30 6.33 7.48
C THR A 221 -6.57 7.31 6.58
N ASP A 222 -7.33 7.97 5.72
CA ASP A 222 -6.83 9.02 4.86
C ASP A 222 -6.65 10.33 5.61
N THR A 223 -5.59 11.04 5.23
CA THR A 223 -5.25 12.34 5.80
C THR A 223 -4.83 13.33 4.73
N ILE A 224 -4.91 14.62 5.07
CA ILE A 224 -4.65 15.70 4.12
C ILE A 224 -3.16 15.93 3.89
N GLY A 225 -2.84 16.37 2.69
CA GLY A 225 -1.55 16.90 2.30
C GLY A 225 -1.71 18.02 1.29
N ILE A 226 -0.59 18.67 0.94
CA ILE A 226 -0.53 19.61 -0.17
C ILE A 226 0.70 19.35 -1.03
N TYR A 227 0.62 19.70 -2.30
CA TYR A 227 1.76 19.84 -3.20
C TYR A 227 1.94 21.31 -3.54
N ARG A 228 3.17 21.81 -3.44
CA ARG A 228 3.53 23.18 -3.80
C ARG A 228 4.19 23.20 -5.17
N PRO A 229 3.52 23.69 -6.22
CA PRO A 229 4.09 23.71 -7.57
C PRO A 229 5.35 24.56 -7.69
N SER A 230 5.47 25.64 -6.89
CA SER A 230 6.58 26.59 -7.00
C SER A 230 7.95 25.99 -6.66
N ASP A 231 7.99 24.94 -5.83
CA ASP A 231 9.23 24.23 -5.46
C ASP A 231 9.17 22.71 -5.67
N GLN A 232 8.05 22.21 -6.20
CA GLN A 232 7.77 20.80 -6.48
C GLN A 232 7.79 19.91 -5.24
N THR A 233 7.33 20.44 -4.10
CA THR A 233 7.39 19.76 -2.80
C THR A 233 6.02 19.34 -2.29
N PHE A 234 5.93 18.07 -1.89
CA PHE A 234 4.83 17.46 -1.16
C PHE A 234 5.02 17.72 0.35
N TYR A 235 3.94 18.11 1.02
CA TYR A 235 3.86 18.31 2.46
C TYR A 235 2.66 17.52 2.98
N LEU A 236 2.91 16.40 3.66
CA LEU A 236 1.89 15.42 4.07
C LEU A 236 1.77 15.38 5.59
N THR A 237 0.57 15.11 6.08
CA THR A 237 0.25 15.09 7.52
C THR A 237 -0.34 13.74 7.90
N ASN A 238 0.05 13.15 9.03
CA ASN A 238 -0.56 11.89 9.51
C ASN A 238 -1.77 12.11 10.43
N ASP A 239 -2.09 13.36 10.76
CA ASP A 239 -3.07 13.73 11.79
C ASP A 239 -3.98 14.90 11.37
N ASN A 240 -3.94 15.27 10.08
CA ASN A 240 -4.60 16.45 9.52
C ASN A 240 -4.16 17.81 10.10
N ASN A 241 -3.03 17.87 10.82
CA ASN A 241 -2.53 19.10 11.46
C ASN A 241 -1.04 19.35 11.19
N THR A 242 -0.21 18.35 11.46
CA THR A 242 1.24 18.48 11.52
C THR A 242 1.86 17.88 10.27
N VAL A 243 2.60 18.67 9.51
CA VAL A 243 3.40 18.14 8.40
C VAL A 243 4.53 17.27 8.97
N THR A 244 4.42 15.97 8.75
CA THR A 244 5.37 14.94 9.18
C THR A 244 6.30 14.53 8.05
N ILE A 245 5.85 14.70 6.79
CA ILE A 245 6.58 14.30 5.61
C ILE A 245 6.70 15.50 4.67
N THR A 246 7.93 15.86 4.35
CA THR A 246 8.25 16.85 3.32
C THR A 246 9.11 16.19 2.26
N ARG A 247 8.65 16.19 1.01
CA ARG A 247 9.33 15.47 -0.07
C ARG A 247 9.24 16.18 -1.40
N ARG A 248 10.38 16.45 -2.02
CA ARG A 248 10.44 17.01 -3.36
C ARG A 248 10.41 15.90 -4.41
N MET A 249 9.59 16.05 -5.45
CA MET A 249 9.52 15.15 -6.60
C MET A 249 8.97 15.89 -7.82
N GLY A 250 9.51 15.55 -9.00
CA GLY A 250 9.08 16.14 -10.27
C GLY A 250 9.81 17.44 -10.63
N ILE A 251 9.32 18.06 -11.70
CA ILE A 251 9.77 19.34 -12.24
C ILE A 251 8.58 20.29 -12.43
N ASP A 252 8.86 21.53 -12.80
CA ASP A 252 7.81 22.50 -13.10
C ASP A 252 6.85 21.98 -14.20
N GLY A 253 5.55 22.19 -14.02
CA GLY A 253 4.49 21.68 -14.90
C GLY A 253 4.01 20.26 -14.62
N ASP A 254 4.74 19.46 -13.83
CA ASP A 254 4.26 18.14 -13.39
C ASP A 254 3.06 18.29 -12.43
N LYS A 255 2.06 17.42 -12.57
CA LYS A 255 0.86 17.36 -11.71
C LYS A 255 1.04 16.31 -10.62
N PRO A 256 0.69 16.58 -9.36
CA PRO A 256 0.84 15.59 -8.28
C PRO A 256 -0.23 14.49 -8.38
N ILE A 257 0.12 13.30 -7.92
CA ILE A 257 -0.79 12.18 -7.68
C ILE A 257 -0.29 11.39 -6.47
N THR A 258 -1.18 10.70 -5.76
CA THR A 258 -0.84 9.86 -4.61
C THR A 258 -1.53 8.51 -4.72
N GLY A 259 -1.11 7.50 -3.97
CA GLY A 259 -1.79 6.19 -3.93
C GLY A 259 -0.89 5.07 -3.42
N ASP A 260 -1.50 3.95 -3.07
CA ASP A 260 -0.80 2.73 -2.68
C ASP A 260 -0.36 1.97 -3.94
N TRP A 261 0.79 2.33 -4.50
CA TRP A 261 1.27 1.79 -5.77
C TRP A 261 1.79 0.35 -5.66
N ASN A 262 2.24 -0.09 -4.48
CA ASN A 262 2.88 -1.38 -4.26
C ASN A 262 2.02 -2.38 -3.47
N GLY A 263 0.87 -1.95 -2.95
CA GLY A 263 -0.07 -2.77 -2.20
C GLY A 263 0.34 -3.01 -0.75
N ASP A 264 1.20 -2.16 -0.17
CA ASP A 264 1.66 -2.29 1.22
C ASP A 264 0.73 -1.61 2.24
N GLY A 265 -0.36 -1.01 1.76
CA GLY A 265 -1.35 -0.29 2.55
C GLY A 265 -0.99 1.16 2.83
N LYS A 266 0.09 1.70 2.26
CA LYS A 266 0.48 3.10 2.41
C LYS A 266 0.39 3.86 1.12
N ASP A 267 -0.27 5.01 1.18
CA ASP A 267 -0.25 5.97 0.09
C ASP A 267 1.11 6.66 -0.02
N THR A 268 1.59 6.72 -1.26
CA THR A 268 2.88 7.29 -1.59
C THR A 268 2.77 8.25 -2.78
N ILE A 269 3.74 9.15 -2.87
CA ILE A 269 3.71 10.24 -3.84
C ILE A 269 4.06 9.79 -5.26
N GLY A 270 3.53 10.50 -6.23
CA GLY A 270 3.88 10.39 -7.63
C GLY A 270 3.61 11.71 -8.36
N ILE A 271 4.04 11.76 -9.60
CA ILE A 271 3.75 12.88 -10.50
C ILE A 271 3.26 12.36 -11.86
N TYR A 272 2.47 13.17 -12.54
CA TYR A 272 2.07 13.01 -13.94
C TYR A 272 2.65 14.15 -14.75
N ARG A 273 3.42 13.82 -15.79
CA ARG A 273 4.00 14.76 -16.74
C ARG A 273 3.09 14.92 -17.94
N PRO A 274 2.39 16.07 -18.10
CA PRO A 274 1.45 16.26 -19.20
C PRO A 274 2.12 16.29 -20.57
N ASP A 275 3.38 16.73 -20.65
CA ASP A 275 4.12 16.89 -21.90
C ASP A 275 4.31 15.59 -22.68
N ASP A 276 4.45 14.46 -21.99
CA ASP A 276 4.65 13.16 -22.60
C ASP A 276 3.66 12.08 -22.13
N THR A 277 2.64 12.46 -21.34
CA THR A 277 1.58 11.62 -20.78
C THR A 277 2.09 10.49 -19.88
N THR A 278 3.14 10.76 -19.10
CA THR A 278 3.81 9.75 -18.27
C THR A 278 3.63 9.99 -16.78
N PHE A 279 3.25 8.94 -16.07
CA PHE A 279 3.24 8.85 -14.62
C PHE A 279 4.59 8.35 -14.12
N TYR A 280 5.11 8.99 -13.09
CA TYR A 280 6.30 8.58 -12.36
C TYR A 280 5.92 8.44 -10.89
N LEU A 281 5.95 7.21 -10.37
CA LEU A 281 5.41 6.87 -9.06
C LEU A 281 6.53 6.38 -8.15
N SER A 282 6.44 6.71 -6.87
CA SER A 282 7.39 6.26 -5.85
C SER A 282 6.70 5.35 -4.85
N ASP A 283 7.34 4.25 -4.47
CA ASP A 283 6.87 3.38 -3.38
C ASP A 283 7.32 3.88 -1.99
N SER A 284 7.86 5.10 -1.91
CA SER A 284 8.50 5.60 -0.69
C SER A 284 8.44 7.12 -0.55
N ASN A 285 7.73 7.56 0.48
CA ASN A 285 7.74 8.94 0.95
C ASN A 285 9.09 9.35 1.61
N ALA A 286 10.00 8.39 1.84
CA ALA A 286 11.31 8.62 2.45
C ALA A 286 12.43 8.90 1.43
N THR A 287 12.28 8.48 0.18
CA THR A 287 13.32 8.63 -0.85
C THR A 287 12.83 9.35 -2.11
N ALA A 288 11.53 9.29 -2.45
CA ALA A 288 11.01 9.73 -3.75
C ALA A 288 11.76 9.14 -4.95
N SER A 289 12.22 7.89 -4.81
CA SER A 289 12.72 7.11 -5.93
C SER A 289 11.58 6.89 -6.92
N VAL A 290 11.84 7.03 -8.22
CA VAL A 290 10.86 6.58 -9.21
C VAL A 290 10.98 5.07 -9.31
N ASP A 291 9.98 4.37 -8.80
CA ASP A 291 9.90 2.92 -8.77
C ASP A 291 9.04 2.40 -9.94
N HIS A 292 8.03 3.18 -10.36
CA HIS A 292 7.16 2.86 -11.50
C HIS A 292 7.11 3.99 -12.52
N THR A 293 7.06 3.63 -13.81
CA THR A 293 6.89 4.57 -14.92
C THR A 293 5.84 4.04 -15.87
N VAL A 294 4.74 4.78 -16.03
CA VAL A 294 3.58 4.35 -16.84
C VAL A 294 3.18 5.45 -17.81
N LYS A 295 3.19 5.17 -19.11
CA LYS A 295 2.65 6.09 -20.12
C LYS A 295 1.20 5.76 -20.42
N PHE A 296 0.29 6.67 -20.10
CA PHE A 296 -1.15 6.43 -20.23
C PHE A 296 -1.94 7.74 -20.42
N GLY A 297 -2.95 7.69 -21.29
CA GLY A 297 -3.78 8.84 -21.63
C GLY A 297 -3.29 9.63 -22.84
N ASN A 298 -3.98 10.74 -23.10
CA ASN A 298 -3.73 11.67 -24.20
C ASN A 298 -3.40 13.07 -23.65
N PRO A 299 -2.75 13.94 -24.46
CA PRO A 299 -2.56 15.33 -24.11
C PRO A 299 -3.88 16.01 -23.73
N GLY A 300 -3.90 16.72 -22.60
CA GLY A 300 -5.09 17.39 -22.07
C GLY A 300 -5.93 16.54 -21.11
N ASP A 301 -5.67 15.25 -20.98
CA ASP A 301 -6.31 14.43 -19.96
C ASP A 301 -5.81 14.83 -18.54
N ILE A 302 -6.66 14.63 -17.54
CA ILE A 302 -6.41 14.94 -16.12
C ILE A 302 -6.03 13.64 -15.40
N PRO A 303 -4.92 13.59 -14.65
CA PRO A 303 -4.55 12.37 -13.91
C PRO A 303 -5.55 12.08 -12.79
N ILE A 304 -5.91 10.82 -12.64
CA ILE A 304 -6.75 10.28 -11.56
C ILE A 304 -6.14 8.98 -11.04
N LYS A 305 -6.61 8.50 -9.88
CA LYS A 305 -6.17 7.24 -9.27
C LYS A 305 -7.36 6.33 -8.93
N GLY A 306 -7.09 5.05 -8.72
CA GLY A 306 -8.04 4.18 -8.04
C GLY A 306 -7.66 2.71 -8.12
N ASP A 307 -8.21 1.93 -7.20
CA ASP A 307 -8.20 0.48 -7.24
C ASP A 307 -9.33 -0.03 -8.16
N TRP A 308 -9.06 0.01 -9.46
CA TRP A 308 -10.06 -0.28 -10.51
C TRP A 308 -10.59 -1.71 -10.49
N ASN A 309 -9.86 -2.67 -9.91
CA ASN A 309 -10.18 -4.09 -9.88
C ASN A 309 -10.42 -4.65 -8.47
N GLY A 310 -10.30 -3.82 -7.42
CA GLY A 310 -10.52 -4.22 -6.03
C GLY A 310 -9.44 -5.15 -5.47
N ASP A 311 -8.21 -5.07 -6.00
CA ASP A 311 -7.10 -5.94 -5.56
C ASP A 311 -6.32 -5.40 -4.37
N GLY A 312 -6.69 -4.22 -3.87
CA GLY A 312 -6.06 -3.57 -2.73
C GLY A 312 -5.04 -2.50 -3.10
N THR A 313 -4.55 -2.47 -4.34
CA THR A 313 -3.50 -1.56 -4.82
C THR A 313 -4.11 -0.46 -5.70
N ASP A 314 -3.63 0.77 -5.58
CA ASP A 314 -4.01 1.84 -6.50
C ASP A 314 -3.34 1.68 -7.88
N LYS A 315 -4.05 2.09 -8.92
CA LYS A 315 -3.48 2.25 -10.26
C LYS A 315 -3.74 3.64 -10.81
N VAL A 316 -2.94 3.99 -11.80
CA VAL A 316 -3.11 5.24 -12.53
C VAL A 316 -4.33 5.20 -13.45
N GLY A 317 -4.89 6.36 -13.69
CA GLY A 317 -5.94 6.57 -14.68
C GLY A 317 -5.92 8.00 -15.20
N VAL A 318 -6.79 8.28 -16.15
CA VAL A 318 -7.01 9.63 -16.65
C VAL A 318 -8.50 9.92 -16.84
N TYR A 319 -8.87 11.18 -16.62
CA TYR A 319 -10.16 11.75 -17.01
C TYR A 319 -10.00 12.63 -18.23
N ARG A 320 -10.86 12.43 -19.24
CA ARG A 320 -10.92 13.21 -20.47
C ARG A 320 -12.09 14.20 -20.41
N PRO A 321 -11.83 15.51 -20.24
CA PRO A 321 -12.89 16.48 -19.99
C PRO A 321 -13.89 16.66 -21.14
N ALA A 322 -13.42 16.54 -22.39
CA ALA A 322 -14.26 16.76 -23.57
C ALA A 322 -15.44 15.77 -23.68
N GLU A 323 -15.23 14.55 -23.20
CA GLU A 323 -16.18 13.43 -23.33
C GLU A 323 -16.76 13.00 -21.97
N SER A 324 -16.24 13.56 -20.88
CA SER A 324 -16.53 13.15 -19.51
C SER A 324 -16.22 11.66 -19.28
N ASP A 325 -15.14 11.19 -19.89
CA ASP A 325 -14.71 9.80 -19.86
C ASP A 325 -13.59 9.58 -18.83
N PHE A 326 -13.73 8.51 -18.05
CA PHE A 326 -12.74 8.00 -17.12
C PHE A 326 -12.11 6.75 -17.71
N PHE A 327 -10.79 6.66 -17.65
CA PHE A 327 -10.00 5.50 -18.08
C PHE A 327 -9.05 5.10 -16.97
N GLY A 328 -9.02 3.82 -16.61
CA GLY A 328 -8.10 3.26 -15.61
C GLY A 328 -7.22 2.18 -16.21
N ALA A 329 -5.93 2.22 -15.89
CA ALA A 329 -4.94 1.29 -16.40
C ALA A 329 -4.69 0.12 -15.44
N ALA A 330 -4.26 -1.02 -15.98
CA ALA A 330 -3.69 -2.09 -15.20
C ALA A 330 -2.38 -1.63 -14.54
N LYS A 331 -2.02 -2.27 -13.43
CA LYS A 331 -0.77 -1.98 -12.71
C LYS A 331 0.43 -2.06 -13.66
N ASP A 332 1.28 -1.03 -13.58
CA ASP A 332 2.55 -0.91 -14.31
C ASP A 332 2.43 -1.13 -15.83
N SER A 333 1.29 -0.75 -16.40
CA SER A 333 0.91 -1.05 -17.78
C SER A 333 0.06 0.05 -18.38
N ASN A 334 -0.03 0.11 -19.71
CA ASN A 334 -0.97 0.96 -20.44
C ASN A 334 -2.26 0.23 -20.84
N THR A 335 -2.47 -0.99 -20.33
CA THR A 335 -3.65 -1.81 -20.62
C THR A 335 -4.86 -1.21 -19.92
N LEU A 336 -5.89 -0.84 -20.69
CA LEU A 336 -7.15 -0.34 -20.16
C LEU A 336 -7.92 -1.45 -19.44
N ILE A 337 -8.26 -1.25 -18.18
CA ILE A 337 -9.07 -2.18 -17.37
C ILE A 337 -10.35 -1.56 -16.79
N TYR A 338 -10.45 -0.23 -16.85
CA TYR A 338 -11.63 0.49 -16.38
C TYR A 338 -12.00 1.58 -17.39
N GLN A 339 -13.28 1.67 -17.71
CA GLN A 339 -13.83 2.72 -18.55
C GLN A 339 -15.23 3.10 -18.08
N ALA A 340 -15.48 4.39 -17.91
CA ALA A 340 -16.80 4.91 -17.59
C ALA A 340 -17.00 6.29 -18.23
N ARG A 341 -18.23 6.59 -18.67
CA ARG A 341 -18.64 7.96 -19.03
C ARG A 341 -19.54 8.49 -17.93
N PHE A 342 -19.13 9.53 -17.24
CA PHE A 342 -19.87 10.02 -16.08
C PHE A 342 -19.70 11.53 -15.87
N GLY A 343 -20.80 12.21 -15.55
CA GLY A 343 -20.84 13.66 -15.40
C GLY A 343 -21.06 14.41 -16.71
N ASN A 344 -20.83 15.72 -16.66
CA ASN A 344 -20.96 16.64 -17.79
C ASN A 344 -19.63 17.36 -18.07
N PRO A 345 -19.42 17.87 -19.29
CA PRO A 345 -18.27 18.70 -19.60
C PRO A 345 -18.16 19.90 -18.64
N GLY A 346 -16.98 20.08 -18.05
CA GLY A 346 -16.70 21.12 -17.06
C GLY A 346 -16.85 20.69 -15.60
N ASP A 347 -17.41 19.50 -15.34
CA ASP A 347 -17.34 18.94 -13.99
C ASP A 347 -15.89 18.50 -13.68
N THR A 348 -15.51 18.58 -12.39
CA THR A 348 -14.18 18.16 -11.90
C THR A 348 -14.21 16.68 -11.54
N PRO A 349 -13.27 15.84 -12.03
CA PRO A 349 -13.29 14.42 -11.74
C PRO A 349 -12.90 14.12 -10.29
N ILE A 350 -13.55 13.12 -9.71
CA ILE A 350 -13.15 12.45 -8.45
C ILE A 350 -13.28 10.95 -8.64
N THR A 351 -12.64 10.20 -7.76
CA THR A 351 -12.58 8.73 -7.81
C THR A 351 -12.57 8.20 -6.39
N GLY A 352 -13.24 7.08 -6.16
CA GLY A 352 -13.27 6.50 -4.83
C GLY A 352 -14.14 5.27 -4.70
N ALA A 353 -14.00 4.62 -3.54
CA ALA A 353 -14.78 3.48 -3.10
C ALA A 353 -15.97 3.95 -2.24
N TRP A 354 -17.10 4.25 -2.86
CA TRP A 354 -18.25 4.92 -2.21
C TRP A 354 -19.14 4.02 -1.31
#